data_AF-A0A3D0NPY6-F1
#
_entry.id   AF-A0A3D0NPY6-F1
#
_cell.length_a   1.000
_cell.length_b   1.000
_cell.length_c   1.000
_cell.angle_alpha   90.00
_cell.angle_beta   90.00
_cell.angle_gamma   90.00
#
_symmetry.space_group_name_H-M   'P 1'
#
loop_
_entity.id
_entity.type
_entity.pdbx_description
1 polymer ?
#
loop_
_entity_poly.entity_id
_entity_poly.type
_entity_poly.pdbx_seq_one_letter_code
_entity_poly.pdbx_strand_id
1 'polypeptide(L)'
;MKSIVCQKENNIYTLSASTAIIEEVGAVEVYGIQIRGEGRQAEVKDISEDYHYVKKLFDLMVEETLYPEHLLDVVEDYLSGAFSTMPCRGQRVQTYTA
;
A
#
# COMPACT_ATOMS: atom_id res chain seq x y z
N MET A 1 -1.17 -18.13 -2.83
CA MET A 1 -0.96 -16.74 -2.38
C MET A 1 0.04 -16.08 -3.31
N LYS A 2 -0.36 -14.99 -3.98
CA LYS A 2 0.58 -14.16 -4.75
C LYS A 2 1.07 -13.07 -3.81
N SER A 3 2.38 -12.91 -3.70
CA SER A 3 3.00 -11.80 -3.00
C SER A 3 4.00 -11.10 -3.93
N ILE A 4 4.07 -9.78 -3.81
CA ILE A 4 5.10 -8.98 -4.48
C ILE A 4 6.11 -8.61 -3.41
N VAL A 5 7.37 -8.95 -3.64
CA VAL A 5 8.47 -8.65 -2.73
C VAL A 5 9.41 -7.69 -3.45
N CYS A 6 9.73 -6.58 -2.80
CA CYS A 6 10.68 -5.59 -3.27
C CYS A 6 11.71 -5.33 -2.17
N GLN A 7 12.96 -5.19 -2.55
CA GLN A 7 14.01 -4.76 -1.62
C GLN A 7 14.52 -3.39 -2.05
N LYS A 8 14.65 -2.50 -1.08
CA LYS A 8 15.34 -1.23 -1.27
C LYS A 8 16.15 -0.91 -0.04
N GLU A 9 17.42 -0.62 -0.24
CA GLU A 9 18.39 -0.43 0.84
C GLU A 9 18.33 -1.64 1.82
N ASN A 10 18.17 -1.37 3.11
CA ASN A 10 18.11 -2.39 4.16
C ASN A 10 16.67 -2.84 4.47
N ASN A 11 15.68 -2.39 3.67
CA ASN A 11 14.27 -2.70 3.88
C ASN A 11 13.75 -3.68 2.82
N ILE A 12 12.96 -4.65 3.28
CA ILE A 12 12.22 -5.60 2.46
C ILE A 12 10.73 -5.25 2.59
N TYR A 13 10.11 -4.92 1.46
CA TYR A 13 8.71 -4.57 1.33
C TYR A 13 7.97 -5.77 0.73
N THR A 14 6.87 -6.18 1.33
CA THR A 14 6.02 -7.27 0.85
C THR A 14 4.58 -6.79 0.74
N LEU A 15 4.00 -6.93 -0.45
CA LEU A 15 2.56 -6.79 -0.68
C LEU A 15 1.97 -8.21 -0.77
N SER A 16 1.00 -8.52 0.09
CA SER A 16 0.36 -9.83 0.15
C SER A 16 -1.15 -9.71 -0.06
N ALA A 17 -1.74 -10.74 -0.66
CA ALA A 17 -3.18 -10.93 -0.69
C ALA A 17 -3.58 -11.97 0.36
N SER A 18 -4.60 -11.63 1.14
CA SER A 18 -5.18 -12.45 2.21
C SER A 18 -6.69 -12.57 1.97
N THR A 19 -7.34 -13.53 2.61
CA THR A 19 -8.80 -13.64 2.57
C THR A 19 -9.36 -13.24 3.93
N ALA A 20 -10.20 -12.22 3.95
CA ALA A 20 -10.99 -11.83 5.11
C ALA A 20 -12.39 -12.44 5.01
N ILE A 21 -12.96 -12.85 6.15
CA ILE A 21 -14.34 -13.36 6.21
C ILE A 21 -15.19 -12.28 6.85
N ILE A 22 -16.16 -11.76 6.10
CA ILE A 22 -17.11 -10.74 6.55
C ILE A 22 -18.48 -11.43 6.67
N GLU A 23 -19.12 -11.36 7.85
CA GLU A 23 -20.34 -12.13 8.16
C GLU A 23 -21.50 -11.89 7.17
N GLU A 24 -21.60 -10.68 6.61
CA GLU A 24 -22.68 -10.29 5.70
C GLU A 24 -22.39 -10.55 4.21
N VAL A 25 -21.12 -10.72 3.83
CA VAL A 25 -20.68 -10.75 2.41
C VAL A 25 -19.99 -12.07 2.04
N GLY A 26 -19.36 -12.74 3.00
CA GLY A 26 -18.57 -13.95 2.80
C GLY A 26 -17.07 -13.67 2.73
N ALA A 27 -16.35 -14.50 1.98
CA ALA A 27 -14.90 -14.40 1.83
C ALA A 27 -14.53 -13.32 0.80
N VAL A 28 -13.81 -12.29 1.24
CA VAL A 28 -13.31 -11.19 0.42
C VAL A 28 -11.78 -11.23 0.38
N GLU A 29 -11.20 -10.99 -0.80
CA GLU A 29 -9.75 -10.85 -0.94
C GLU A 29 -9.33 -9.44 -0.52
N VAL A 30 -8.43 -9.35 0.47
CA VAL A 30 -7.92 -8.10 1.00
C VAL A 30 -6.40 -8.06 0.86
N TYR A 31 -5.87 -6.86 0.70
CA TYR A 31 -4.44 -6.64 0.45
C TYR A 31 -3.77 -6.02 1.67
N GLY A 32 -2.58 -6.53 1.99
CA GLY A 32 -1.76 -6.10 3.11
C GLY A 32 -0.33 -5.77 2.71
N ILE A 33 0.33 -4.94 3.50
CA ILE A 33 1.74 -4.54 3.31
C ILE A 33 2.54 -4.89 4.56
N GLN A 34 3.73 -5.44 4.36
CA GLN A 34 4.74 -5.69 5.39
C GLN A 34 6.05 -4.98 5.01
N ILE A 35 6.69 -4.35 5.99
CA ILE A 35 8.05 -3.82 5.87
C ILE A 35 8.92 -4.51 6.92
N ARG A 36 10.07 -5.05 6.50
CA ARG A 36 11.09 -5.61 7.37
C ARG A 36 12.40 -4.86 7.17
N GLY A 37 12.88 -4.18 8.20
CA GLY A 37 14.18 -3.50 8.24
C GLY A 37 15.15 -4.16 9.21
N GLU A 38 16.28 -3.51 9.50
CA GLU A 38 17.29 -4.00 10.45
C GLU A 38 16.71 -4.14 11.86
N GLY A 39 16.32 -5.37 12.22
CA GLY A 39 15.80 -5.72 13.55
C GLY A 39 14.38 -5.24 13.83
N ARG A 40 13.68 -4.65 12.85
CA ARG A 40 12.30 -4.17 12.99
C ARG A 40 11.39 -4.71 11.90
N GLN A 41 10.13 -4.95 12.23
CA GLN A 41 9.11 -5.33 11.26
C GLN A 41 7.78 -4.66 11.60
N ALA A 42 7.02 -4.31 10.57
CA ALA A 42 5.65 -3.85 10.69
C ALA A 42 4.81 -4.48 9.57
N GLU A 43 3.54 -4.76 9.86
CA GLU A 43 2.62 -5.41 8.92
C GLU A 43 1.20 -4.91 9.14
N VAL A 44 0.52 -4.62 8.05
CA VAL A 44 -0.94 -4.40 8.00
C VAL A 44 -1.51 -5.42 7.03
N LYS A 45 -2.44 -6.26 7.49
CA LYS A 45 -2.96 -7.40 6.72
C LYS A 45 -4.18 -7.08 5.86
N ASP A 46 -4.89 -6.02 6.23
CA ASP A 46 -6.16 -5.63 5.62
C ASP A 46 -6.17 -4.11 5.49
N ILE A 47 -5.74 -3.62 4.32
CA ILE A 47 -5.77 -2.20 3.96
C ILE A 47 -7.00 -1.92 3.10
N SER A 48 -7.23 -2.71 2.06
CA SER A 48 -8.37 -2.56 1.14
C SER A 48 -8.57 -3.82 0.32
N GLU A 49 -9.76 -3.99 -0.25
CA GLU A 49 -10.09 -4.99 -1.28
C GLU A 49 -9.63 -4.57 -2.68
N ASP A 50 -9.23 -3.31 -2.90
CA ASP A 50 -8.77 -2.84 -4.20
C ASP A 50 -7.23 -2.92 -4.33
N TYR A 51 -6.79 -3.85 -5.18
CA TYR A 51 -5.38 -4.06 -5.48
C TYR A 51 -4.67 -2.81 -5.99
N HIS A 52 -5.28 -2.01 -6.87
CA HIS A 52 -4.62 -0.88 -7.52
C HIS A 52 -4.32 0.23 -6.52
N TYR A 53 -5.22 0.45 -5.57
CA TYR A 53 -5.03 1.40 -4.48
C TYR A 53 -3.86 1.00 -3.58
N VAL A 54 -3.86 -0.25 -3.09
CA VAL A 54 -2.80 -0.75 -2.22
C VAL A 54 -1.46 -0.86 -2.96
N LYS A 55 -1.47 -1.19 -4.26
CA LYS A 55 -0.27 -1.23 -5.10
C LYS A 55 0.36 0.15 -5.25
N LYS A 56 -0.43 1.20 -5.45
CA LYS A 56 0.07 2.57 -5.54
C LYS A 56 0.70 3.04 -4.23
N LEU A 57 0.06 2.73 -3.10
CA LEU A 57 0.63 2.99 -1.78
C LEU A 57 1.96 2.25 -1.59
N PHE A 58 1.99 0.96 -1.92
CA PHE A 58 3.19 0.14 -1.87
C PHE A 58 4.35 0.72 -2.70
N ASP A 59 4.08 1.12 -3.95
CA ASP A 59 5.11 1.70 -4.81
C ASP A 59 5.66 3.01 -4.26
N LEU A 60 4.80 3.88 -3.70
CA LEU A 60 5.22 5.12 -3.05
C LEU A 60 6.10 4.85 -1.82
N MET A 61 5.73 3.87 -0.99
CA MET A 61 6.50 3.50 0.19
C MET A 61 7.89 2.95 -0.16
N VAL A 62 7.99 2.19 -1.26
CA VAL A 62 9.27 1.72 -1.78
C VAL A 62 10.05 2.91 -2.35
N GLU A 63 9.42 3.80 -3.11
CA GLU A 63 10.06 4.98 -3.70
C GLU A 63 10.65 5.92 -2.64
N GLU A 64 9.95 6.15 -1.53
CA GLU A 64 10.39 7.02 -0.43
C GLU A 64 11.24 6.30 0.63
N THR A 65 11.51 5.00 0.46
CA THR A 65 12.22 4.16 1.45
C THR A 65 11.56 4.23 2.85
N LEU A 66 10.26 3.95 2.95
CA LEU A 66 9.55 3.98 4.22
C LEU A 66 10.13 2.95 5.21
N TYR A 67 10.36 3.37 6.45
CA TYR A 67 10.80 2.49 7.54
C TYR A 67 9.61 1.81 8.26
N PRO A 68 9.80 0.63 8.86
CA PRO A 68 8.74 -0.12 9.53
C PRO A 68 7.93 0.67 10.56
N GLU A 69 8.59 1.53 11.35
CA GLU A 69 7.96 2.36 12.39
C GLU A 69 6.87 3.30 11.86
N HIS A 70 6.89 3.67 10.58
CA HIS A 70 5.95 4.61 9.98
C HIS A 70 4.83 3.93 9.19
N LEU A 71 4.83 2.60 9.10
CA LEU A 71 3.84 1.86 8.30
C LEU A 71 2.40 2.15 8.74
N LEU A 72 2.15 2.10 10.05
CA LEU A 72 0.80 2.29 10.60
C LEU A 72 0.30 3.71 10.33
N ASP A 73 1.10 4.73 10.66
CA ASP A 73 0.75 6.13 10.45
C ASP A 73 0.40 6.42 8.98
N VAL A 74 1.23 5.94 8.05
CA VAL A 74 1.01 6.14 6.61
C VAL A 74 -0.26 5.44 6.12
N VAL A 75 -0.53 4.23 6.61
CA VAL A 75 -1.76 3.50 6.26
C VAL A 75 -3.00 4.16 6.87
N GLU A 76 -2.94 4.67 8.10
CA GLU A 76 -4.04 5.40 8.73
C GLU A 76 -4.34 6.71 7.98
N ASP A 77 -3.32 7.47 7.60
CA ASP A 77 -3.46 8.66 6.76
C ASP A 77 -4.05 8.30 5.38
N TYR A 78 -3.68 7.16 4.82
CA TYR A 78 -4.23 6.65 3.57
C TYR A 78 -5.71 6.34 3.67
N LEU A 79 -6.12 5.60 4.71
CA LEU A 79 -7.51 5.18 4.93
C LEU A 79 -8.42 6.33 5.35
N SER A 80 -7.89 7.32 6.08
CA SER A 80 -8.63 8.53 6.44
C SER A 80 -8.88 9.47 5.24
N GLY A 81 -8.32 9.15 4.08
CA GLY A 81 -8.48 9.94 2.86
C GLY A 81 -7.63 11.21 2.86
N ALA A 82 -6.65 11.35 3.77
CA ALA A 82 -5.69 12.45 3.72
C ALA A 82 -4.94 12.48 2.38
N PHE A 83 -4.77 11.31 1.75
CA PHE A 83 -4.20 11.17 0.40
C PHE A 83 -5.18 11.44 -0.75
N SER A 84 -6.46 11.72 -0.50
CA SER A 84 -7.44 12.09 -1.56
C SER A 84 -7.08 13.39 -2.30
N THR A 85 -6.05 14.12 -1.83
CA THR A 85 -5.56 15.35 -2.47
C THR A 85 -4.14 15.23 -3.03
N MET A 86 -3.48 14.07 -2.97
CA MET A 86 -2.20 13.89 -3.64
C MET A 86 -2.44 13.81 -5.16
N PRO A 87 -2.12 14.86 -5.95
CA PRO A 87 -2.22 14.75 -7.39
C PRO A 87 -1.31 13.60 -7.79
N CYS A 88 -1.81 12.70 -8.64
CA CYS A 88 -0.96 11.80 -9.40
C CYS A 88 0.13 12.65 -10.07
N ARG A 89 1.32 12.71 -9.47
CA ARG A 89 2.45 13.48 -9.96
C ARG A 89 2.96 12.72 -11.19
N GLY A 90 2.27 12.89 -12.31
CA GLY A 90 2.51 12.11 -13.52
C GLY A 90 1.49 12.25 -14.66
N GLN A 91 0.30 12.79 -14.46
CA GLN A 91 -0.60 13.11 -15.58
C GLN A 91 -0.51 14.59 -15.95
N ARG A 92 0.45 14.93 -16.83
CA ARG A 92 0.26 16.05 -17.75
C ARG A 92 -0.87 15.66 -18.69
N VAL A 93 -2.10 15.98 -18.32
CA VAL A 93 -3.20 16.05 -19.28
C VAL A 93 -2.94 17.29 -20.12
N GLN A 94 -2.28 17.11 -21.27
CA GLN A 94 -2.34 18.11 -22.34
C GLN A 94 -3.74 17.99 -22.96
N THR A 95 -4.68 18.78 -22.48
CA THR A 95 -5.91 19.06 -23.22
C THR A 95 -5.56 19.99 -24.38
N TYR A 96 -5.45 19.42 -25.57
CA TYR A 96 -5.53 20.20 -26.80
C TYR A 96 -6.99 20.57 -27.03
N THR A 97 -7.37 21.82 -26.80
CA THR A 97 -8.57 22.39 -27.42
C THR A 97 -8.24 22.75 -28.86
N ALA A 98 -8.94 22.10 -29.80
CA ALA A 98 -8.97 22.47 -31.22
C ALA A 98 -9.82 23.72 -31.45
#